data_AF-A0A354NUP3-F1
#
_entry.id   AF-A0A354NUP3-F1
#
_cell.length_a   1.000
_cell.length_b   1.000
_cell.length_c   1.000
_cell.angle_alpha   90.00
_cell.angle_beta   90.00
_cell.angle_gamma   90.00
#
_symmetry.space_group_name_H-M   'P 1'
#
loop_
_entity.id
_entity.type
_entity.pdbx_description
1 polymer ?
#
loop_
_entity_poly.entity_id
_entity_poly.type
_entity_poly.pdbx_seq_one_letter_code
_entity_poly.pdbx_strand_id
1 'polypeptide(L)' 'MADVTTELIRNVVLLSHSGAGKTILSESLLNQTGVTNRIGTVEDGTTVSDFEAEESKRGNSVQTSIMHAPWRNHKI' A
#
# COMPACT_ATOMS: atom_id res chain seq x y z
N MET A 1 -4.10 -5.53 21.03
CA MET A 1 -4.55 -4.68 19.89
C MET A 1 -4.70 -3.28 20.42
N ALA A 2 -4.13 -2.27 19.77
CA ALA A 2 -4.30 -0.88 20.21
C ALA A 2 -5.79 -0.51 20.19
N ASP A 3 -6.24 0.22 21.20
CA ASP A 3 -7.62 0.68 21.34
C ASP A 3 -7.85 1.84 20.35
N VAL A 4 -8.11 1.49 19.09
CA VAL A 4 -8.29 2.48 18.02
C VAL A 4 -9.74 2.95 18.04
N THR A 5 -9.96 4.16 18.54
CA THR A 5 -11.25 4.83 18.41
C THR A 5 -11.48 5.30 16.98
N THR A 6 -12.74 5.44 16.58
CA THR A 6 -13.12 5.86 15.22
C THR A 6 -12.44 7.17 14.79
N GLU A 7 -12.18 8.08 15.74
CA GLU A 7 -11.56 9.38 15.49
C GLU A 7 -10.08 9.30 15.06
N LEU A 8 -9.43 8.17 15.36
CA LEU A 8 -8.03 7.90 15.02
C LEU A 8 -7.88 7.12 13.70
N ILE A 9 -8.98 6.83 12.99
CA ILE A 9 -8.95 6.11 11.71
C ILE A 9 -8.91 7.12 10.55
N ARG A 10 -8.02 6.89 9.59
CA ARG A 10 -7.86 7.70 8.37
C ARG A 10 -7.92 6.82 7.14
N ASN A 11 -9.11 6.61 6.58
CA ASN A 11 -9.25 5.88 5.32
C ASN A 11 -8.80 6.77 4.16
N VAL A 12 -7.75 6.33 3.45
CA VAL A 12 -7.19 7.03 2.28
C VAL A 12 -7.24 6.10 1.07
N VAL A 13 -7.48 6.68 -0.11
CA VAL A 13 -7.51 5.95 -1.37
C VAL A 13 -6.54 6.61 -2.36
N LEU A 14 -5.73 5.81 -3.04
CA LEU A 14 -4.78 6.25 -4.07
C LEU A 14 -5.41 6.06 -5.46
N LEU A 15 -5.80 7.16 -6.12
CA LEU A 15 -6.43 7.13 -7.46
C LEU A 15 -5.64 7.96 -8.45
N SER A 16 -5.40 7.40 -9.63
CA SER A 16 -4.70 8.02 -10.76
C SER A 16 -4.60 7.03 -11.94
N HIS A 17 -4.19 7.52 -13.10
CA HIS A 17 -3.93 6.72 -14.30
C HIS A 17 -2.82 5.67 -14.11
N SER A 18 -2.77 4.70 -15.03
CA SER A 18 -1.68 3.70 -15.07
C SER A 18 -0.31 4.40 -15.16
N GLY A 19 0.70 3.86 -14.46
CA GLY A 19 2.06 4.41 -14.46
C GLY A 19 2.27 5.67 -13.60
N ALA A 20 1.23 6.22 -12.95
CA ALA A 20 1.35 7.42 -12.11
C ALA A 20 2.06 7.20 -10.75
N GLY A 21 2.58 6.00 -10.49
CA GLY A 21 3.35 5.71 -9.27
C GLY A 21 2.53 5.37 -8.02
N LYS A 22 1.23 5.07 -8.16
CA LYS A 22 0.36 4.71 -7.00
C LYS A 22 0.90 3.55 -6.18
N THR A 23 1.27 2.46 -6.86
CA THR A 23 1.81 1.23 -6.26
C THR A 23 3.10 1.52 -5.49
N ILE A 24 4.02 2.27 -6.09
CA ILE A 24 5.28 2.64 -5.42
C ILE A 24 5.04 3.59 -4.24
N LEU A 25 4.06 4.49 -4.33
CA LEU A 25 3.68 5.34 -3.22
C LEU A 25 3.12 4.53 -2.04
N SER A 26 2.27 3.53 -2.29
CA SER A 26 1.80 2.63 -1.23
C SER A 26 2.95 1.85 -0.59
N GLU A 27 3.90 1.34 -1.36
CA GLU A 27 5.09 0.66 -0.83
C GLU A 27 5.92 1.58 0.08
N SER A 28 6.13 2.83 -0.35
CA SER A 28 6.84 3.82 0.45
C SER A 28 6.11 4.15 1.76
N LEU A 29 4.78 4.24 1.74
CA LEU A 29 3.98 4.48 2.95
C LEU A 29 4.11 3.32 3.94
N LEU A 30 4.01 2.08 3.46
CA LEU A 30 4.17 0.89 4.30
C LEU A 30 5.57 0.80 4.90
N ASN A 31 6.61 1.13 4.14
CA ASN A 31 7.97 1.10 4.64
C ASN A 31 8.22 2.22 5.67
N GLN A 32 7.74 3.44 5.40
CA GLN A 32 7.93 4.57 6.31
C GLN A 32 7.19 4.40 7.65
N THR A 33 6.08 3.66 7.64
CA THR A 33 5.32 3.30 8.85
C THR A 33 5.84 2.06 9.56
N GLY A 34 6.87 1.39 9.00
CA GLY A 34 7.47 0.19 9.57
C GLY A 34 6.66 -1.09 9.39
N VAL A 35 5.62 -1.07 8.54
CA VAL A 35 4.84 -2.28 8.19
C VAL A 35 5.66 -3.23 7.33
N THR A 36 6.52 -2.69 6.46
CA THR A 36 7.46 -3.47 5.64
C THR A 36 8.90 -3.08 5.94
N ASN A 37 9.79 -4.08 5.94
CA ASN A 37 11.23 -3.87 6.14
C ASN A 37 11.98 -3.46 4.86
N ARG A 38 11.30 -3.48 3.70
CA ARG A 38 11.84 -3.09 2.39
C ARG A 38 10.73 -2.49 1.53
N ILE A 39 11.13 -1.68 0.56
CA ILE A 39 10.24 -1.14 -0.48
C ILE A 39 10.21 -2.16 -1.63
N GLY A 40 9.02 -2.67 -1.98
CA GLY A 40 8.84 -3.53 -3.15
C GLY A 40 8.89 -2.75 -4.46
N THR A 41 9.18 -3.45 -5.55
CA THR A 41 9.23 -2.92 -6.93
C THR A 41 8.22 -3.64 -7.80
N VAL A 42 7.68 -2.93 -8.78
CA VAL A 42 6.72 -3.50 -9.76
C VAL A 42 7.45 -4.48 -10.68
N GLU A 43 8.68 -4.14 -11.06
CA GLU A 43 9.52 -4.92 -11.97
C GLU A 43 9.88 -6.30 -11.41
N ASP A 44 10.14 -6.38 -10.09
CA ASP A 44 10.44 -7.65 -9.43
C ASP A 44 9.17 -8.37 -8.93
N GLY A 45 7.99 -7.77 -9.10
CA GLY A 45 6.71 -8.31 -8.60
C GLY A 45 6.70 -8.48 -7.08
N THR A 46 7.37 -7.59 -6.35
CA THR A 46 7.57 -7.72 -4.89
C THR A 46 6.72 -6.74 -4.06
N THR A 47 5.84 -5.98 -4.71
CA THR A 47 4.95 -5.03 -4.06
C THR A 47 3.90 -5.74 -3.19
N VAL A 48 3.53 -5.13 -2.08
CA VAL A 48 2.49 -5.64 -1.16
C VAL A 48 1.10 -5.47 -1.75
N SER A 49 0.83 -4.38 -2.47
CA SER A 49 -0.50 -4.15 -3.05
C SER A 49 -0.81 -5.11 -4.18
N ASP A 50 0.18 -5.46 -5.02
CA ASP A 50 -0.05 -6.24 -6.23
C ASP A 50 0.42 -7.69 -5.99
N PHE A 51 -0.45 -8.50 -5.38
CA PHE A 51 -0.14 -9.87 -4.94
C PHE A 51 -0.70 -10.94 -5.89
N GLU A 52 -1.51 -10.57 -6.88
CA GLU A 52 -2.01 -11.52 -7.87
C GLU A 52 -0.97 -11.75 -8.98
N ALA A 53 -0.85 -13.00 -9.42
CA ALA A 53 0.09 -13.36 -10.50
C ALA A 53 -0.18 -12.60 -11.81
N GLU A 54 -1.43 -12.20 -12.04
CA GLU A 54 -1.80 -11.39 -13.20
C GLU A 54 -1.24 -9.97 -13.12
N GLU A 55 -1.17 -9.38 -11.93
CA GLU A 55 -0.64 -8.04 -11.71
C GLU A 55 0.87 -8.01 -11.92
N SER A 56 1.60 -9.02 -11.40
CA SER A 56 3.03 -9.19 -11.68
C SER A 56 3.30 -9.39 -13.17
N LYS A 57 2.44 -10.14 -13.88
CA LYS A 57 2.57 -10.36 -15.32
C LYS A 57 2.33 -9.10 -16.15
N ARG A 58 1.38 -8.26 -15.73
CA ARG A 58 0.99 -7.05 -16.46
C ARG A 58 1.83 -5.83 -16.08
N GLY A 59 2.48 -5.84 -14.92
CA GLY A 59 3.18 -4.69 -14.37
C GLY A 59 2.22 -3.55 -13.97
N ASN A 60 0.97 -3.88 -13.65
CA ASN A 60 -0.02 -2.93 -13.16
C ASN A 60 -1.02 -3.58 -12.19
N SER A 61 -1.51 -2.79 -11.24
CA SER A 61 -2.60 -3.21 -10.35
C SER A 61 -3.87 -3.45 -11.15
N VAL A 62 -4.54 -4.57 -10.87
CA VAL A 62 -5.81 -4.99 -11.49
C VAL A 62 -6.94 -4.82 -10.49
N GLN A 63 -6.68 -5.10 -9.21
CA GLN A 63 -7.67 -5.01 -8.15
C GLN A 63 -7.35 -3.91 -7.14
N THR A 64 -8.35 -3.54 -6.34
CA THR A 64 -8.14 -2.62 -5.21
C THR A 64 -7.63 -3.41 -4.02
N SER A 65 -6.44 -3.06 -3.54
CA SER A 65 -5.82 -3.70 -2.38
C SER A 65 -5.99 -2.86 -1.12
N ILE A 66 -6.44 -3.49 -0.04
CA ILE A 66 -6.63 -2.84 1.26
C ILE A 66 -5.36 -3.05 2.09
N MET A 67 -4.75 -1.95 2.49
CA MET A 67 -3.55 -1.93 3.32
C MET A 67 -3.83 -1.12 4.58
N HIS A 68 -3.10 -1.41 5.66
CA HIS A 68 -3.22 -0.69 6.92
C HIS A 68 -1.83 -0.33 7.45
N ALA A 69 -1.70 0.87 8.01
CA ALA A 69 -0.43 1.40 8.47
C ALA A 69 -0.59 2.28 9.72
N PRO A 70 0.22 2.07 10.78
CA PRO A 70 0.25 2.96 11.91
C PRO A 70 1.05 4.23 11.58
N TRP A 71 0.49 5.41 11.85
CA TRP A 71 1.20 6.67 11.67
C TRP A 71 0.79 7.70 12.71
N ARG A 72 1.74 8.18 13.53
CA ARG A 72 1.53 9.26 14.53
C ARG A 72 0.23 9.09 15.33
N ASN A 73 0.08 7.95 16.02
CA ASN A 73 -1.11 7.56 16.79
C ASN A 73 -2.42 7.39 16.00
N HIS A 74 -2.37 7.40 14.67
CA HIS A 74 -3.51 7.10 13.80
C HIS A 74 -3.33 5.74 13.12
N LYS A 75 -4.46 5.10 12.80
CA LYS A 75 -4.52 3.98 11.87
C LYS A 75 -4.91 4.54 10.51
N ILE A 76 -4.01 4.44 9.55
CA ILE A 76 -4.27 4.73 8.13
C ILE A 76 -4.65 3.44 7.44
#